data_AF-A0A2P5CL27-F1
#
_entry.id   AF-A0A2P5CL27-F1
#
_cell.length_a   1.000
_cell.length_b   1.000
_cell.length_c   1.000
_cell.angle_alpha   90.00
_cell.angle_beta   90.00
_cell.angle_gamma   90.00
#
_symmetry.space_group_name_H-M   'P 1'
#
loop_
_entity.id
_entity.type
_entity.pdbx_description
1 polymer ?
#
loop_
_entity_poly.entity_id
_entity_poly.type
_entity_poly.pdbx_seq_one_letter_code
_entity_poly.pdbx_strand_id
1 'polypeptide(L)'
;MKKNTTLKLFGYDDYNIARLEARAAQELHELIKLRLDKMTKAASSSSINSGQKLKKLTLAGLKKGDDHHDGNQRRIYGDIEETEVEAETDFRKFKNFDILESPPADHRFLALNKFAKLCGGPNGSLKKKISQEWEILKAELPSSIFYVRAYKSRVDLMRVVVIDEKAATNSYHHGLFFFDVRFPKEYPSKPPKLYYHCNGESHRILHRAGEISSDLFNNWGQQNRSSQESPIINLLVLIQQLASNLSPNCNNERRMINFDNKDVMMQKSSGILPMLGSPPKQFEVFVKGYFLIRAHYILLNYKAFMNADDEDSNRFFFKLVRALEANGAYCEHHYNKQQYNQVLMEERRN
;
A
#
# COMPACT_ATOMS: atom_id res chain seq x y z
N MET A 1 25.71 6.37 -13.83
CA MET A 1 25.07 7.51 -13.14
C MET A 1 23.62 7.26 -12.66
N LYS A 2 22.96 6.11 -12.90
CA LYS A 2 21.54 5.87 -12.53
C LYS A 2 21.26 5.49 -11.05
N LYS A 3 22.27 5.34 -10.20
CA LYS A 3 22.08 4.85 -8.80
C LYS A 3 21.52 5.91 -7.82
N ASN A 4 21.65 7.21 -8.12
CA ASN A 4 21.41 8.25 -7.12
C ASN A 4 19.92 8.60 -6.90
N THR A 5 19.11 8.48 -7.95
CA THR A 5 17.68 8.83 -7.94
C THR A 5 16.87 7.87 -7.08
N THR A 6 17.15 6.57 -7.18
CA THR A 6 16.52 5.53 -6.35
C THR A 6 16.83 5.75 -4.87
N LEU A 7 18.09 6.01 -4.51
CA LEU A 7 18.51 6.20 -3.12
C LEU A 7 17.85 7.41 -2.44
N LYS A 8 17.59 8.49 -3.17
CA LYS A 8 16.83 9.66 -2.68
C LYS A 8 15.36 9.34 -2.44
N LEU A 9 14.73 8.53 -3.29
CA LEU A 9 13.37 7.99 -3.09
C LEU A 9 13.31 6.92 -1.99
N PHE A 10 14.43 6.60 -1.34
CA PHE A 10 14.48 5.84 -0.09
C PHE A 10 14.99 6.68 1.10
N GLY A 11 15.27 7.97 0.90
CA GLY A 11 15.67 8.90 1.97
C GLY A 11 17.12 8.81 2.45
N TYR A 12 18.06 8.36 1.60
CA TYR A 12 19.48 8.24 1.95
C TYR A 12 20.33 9.43 1.44
N ASP A 13 21.11 10.06 2.33
CA ASP A 13 22.13 11.09 2.02
C ASP A 13 23.52 10.48 1.75
N ASP A 14 24.33 11.16 0.93
CA ASP A 14 25.64 10.73 0.40
C ASP A 14 26.64 10.20 1.45
N TYR A 15 26.61 10.72 2.68
CA TYR A 15 27.51 10.30 3.76
C TYR A 15 27.17 8.90 4.31
N ASN A 16 25.90 8.49 4.25
CA ASN A 16 25.43 7.18 4.73
C ASN A 16 25.54 6.08 3.66
N ILE A 17 25.54 6.46 2.38
CA ILE A 17 25.53 5.56 1.22
C ILE A 17 26.82 4.70 1.16
N ALA A 18 27.99 5.28 1.45
CA ALA A 18 29.28 4.59 1.39
C ALA A 18 29.40 3.41 2.39
N ARG A 19 28.63 3.44 3.49
CA ARG A 19 28.65 2.41 4.55
C ARG A 19 27.49 1.42 4.41
N LEU A 20 26.43 1.78 3.69
CA LEU A 20 25.24 0.95 3.45
C LEU A 20 25.36 0.08 2.19
N GLU A 21 26.04 0.53 1.13
CA GLU A 21 26.15 -0.28 -0.11
C GLU A 21 26.74 -1.67 0.14
N ALA A 22 27.71 -1.81 1.06
CA ALA A 22 28.27 -3.12 1.41
C ALA A 22 27.35 -3.93 2.33
N ARG A 23 26.76 -3.29 3.35
CA ARG A 23 25.98 -3.99 4.39
C ARG A 23 24.59 -4.41 3.92
N ALA A 24 23.88 -3.51 3.25
CA ALA A 24 22.53 -3.75 2.73
C ALA A 24 22.55 -4.71 1.52
N ALA A 25 23.59 -4.66 0.68
CA ALA A 25 23.76 -5.65 -0.39
C ALA A 25 24.04 -7.05 0.18
N GLN A 26 24.79 -7.14 1.28
CA GLN A 26 25.10 -8.40 1.94
C GLN A 26 23.89 -8.97 2.69
N GLU A 27 23.09 -8.14 3.36
CA GLU A 27 21.84 -8.54 4.01
C GLU A 27 20.77 -8.96 2.99
N LEU A 28 20.62 -8.23 1.89
CA LEU A 28 19.71 -8.60 0.80
C LEU A 28 20.17 -9.87 0.08
N HIS A 29 21.48 -10.05 -0.13
CA HIS A 29 22.04 -11.28 -0.71
C HIS A 29 21.78 -12.50 0.20
N GLU A 30 21.99 -12.37 1.51
CA GLU A 30 21.70 -13.45 2.47
C GLU A 30 20.20 -13.76 2.58
N LEU A 31 19.33 -12.74 2.54
CA LEU A 31 17.86 -12.93 2.52
C LEU A 31 17.38 -13.65 1.25
N ILE A 32 17.92 -13.27 0.09
CA ILE A 32 17.60 -13.90 -1.20
C ILE A 32 18.11 -15.34 -1.22
N LYS A 33 19.33 -15.59 -0.72
CA LYS A 33 19.93 -16.93 -0.62
C LYS A 33 19.15 -17.84 0.33
N LEU A 34 18.75 -17.33 1.50
CA LEU A 34 17.91 -18.05 2.46
C LEU A 34 16.51 -18.39 1.88
N ARG A 35 15.94 -17.49 1.06
CA ARG A 35 14.65 -17.71 0.39
C ARG A 35 14.78 -18.74 -0.73
N LEU A 36 15.84 -18.67 -1.54
CA LEU A 36 16.13 -19.64 -2.61
C LEU A 36 16.43 -21.04 -2.06
N ASP A 37 17.16 -21.16 -0.96
CA ASP A 37 17.44 -22.45 -0.31
C ASP A 37 16.16 -23.09 0.26
N LYS A 38 15.25 -22.28 0.84
CA LYS A 38 13.93 -22.76 1.29
C LYS A 38 13.05 -23.23 0.14
N MET A 39 13.10 -22.53 -1.00
CA MET A 39 12.34 -22.91 -2.20
C MET A 39 12.93 -24.14 -2.89
N THR A 40 14.25 -24.26 -2.94
CA THR A 40 14.95 -25.41 -3.56
C THR A 40 14.74 -26.67 -2.73
N LYS A 41 14.73 -26.58 -1.39
CA LYS A 41 14.37 -27.69 -0.49
C LYS A 41 12.90 -28.11 -0.60
N ALA A 42 11.98 -27.16 -0.83
CA ALA A 42 10.56 -27.46 -1.06
C ALA A 42 10.29 -28.08 -2.46
N ALA A 43 11.11 -27.73 -3.46
CA ALA A 43 11.04 -28.30 -4.80
C ALA A 43 11.70 -29.69 -4.89
N SER A 44 12.78 -29.93 -4.13
CA SER A 44 13.46 -31.24 -4.08
C SER A 44 12.76 -32.26 -3.17
N SER A 45 11.81 -31.83 -2.32
CA SER A 45 10.93 -32.72 -1.55
C SER A 45 9.66 -33.15 -2.29
N SER A 46 9.42 -32.65 -3.51
CA SER A 46 8.16 -32.88 -4.25
C SER A 46 8.30 -33.57 -5.62
N SER A 47 9.51 -33.97 -6.07
CA SER A 47 9.65 -34.78 -7.28
C SER A 47 11.04 -35.45 -7.45
N ILE A 48 11.22 -36.68 -6.93
CA ILE A 48 11.84 -37.82 -7.66
C ILE A 48 11.20 -39.13 -7.16
N ASN A 49 10.78 -39.93 -8.14
CA ASN A 49 10.01 -41.16 -8.08
C ASN A 49 10.77 -42.40 -7.57
N SER A 50 9.96 -43.33 -7.01
CA SER A 50 10.03 -44.80 -7.12
C SER A 50 11.35 -45.54 -6.83
N GLY A 51 11.31 -46.31 -5.73
CA GLY A 51 11.77 -47.71 -5.75
C GLY A 51 13.10 -48.02 -5.07
N GLN A 52 13.11 -48.08 -3.72
CA GLN A 52 13.89 -49.09 -2.98
C GLN A 52 13.38 -49.22 -1.53
N LYS A 53 12.83 -50.42 -1.23
CA LYS A 53 12.56 -51.05 0.07
C LYS A 53 12.47 -50.12 1.30
N LEU A 54 11.23 -49.76 1.69
CA LEU A 54 10.93 -49.53 3.11
C LEU A 54 10.46 -50.83 3.75
N LYS A 55 11.22 -51.28 4.75
CA LYS A 55 10.85 -52.33 5.68
C LYS A 55 9.55 -51.94 6.41
N LYS A 56 8.60 -52.87 6.35
CA LYS A 56 7.57 -53.19 7.34
C LYS A 56 7.72 -52.43 8.68
N LEU A 57 6.83 -51.48 8.94
CA LEU A 57 6.42 -51.09 10.30
C LEU A 57 4.89 -51.10 10.30
N THR A 58 4.36 -52.28 10.59
CA THR A 58 2.98 -52.48 11.04
C THR A 58 2.78 -51.72 12.35
N LEU A 59 1.81 -50.81 12.39
CA LEU A 59 1.09 -50.53 13.63
C LEU A 59 -0.36 -50.97 13.42
N ALA A 60 -0.67 -52.09 14.06
CA ALA A 60 -2.00 -52.66 14.11
C ALA A 60 -2.90 -51.87 15.05
N GLY A 61 -4.17 -51.75 14.66
CA GLY A 61 -5.31 -51.63 15.57
C GLY A 61 -5.69 -50.20 15.98
N LEU A 62 -6.78 -49.68 15.40
CA LEU A 62 -8.10 -49.69 16.05
C LEU A 62 -9.20 -49.30 15.04
N LYS A 63 -10.40 -49.79 15.30
CA LYS A 63 -11.45 -50.19 14.35
C LYS A 63 -12.23 -49.04 13.68
N LYS A 64 -12.74 -49.38 12.49
CA LYS A 64 -13.89 -48.79 11.77
C LYS A 64 -15.20 -48.90 12.58
N GLY A 65 -16.07 -47.93 12.34
CA GLY A 65 -17.52 -48.06 12.19
C GLY A 65 -18.11 -46.67 12.00
N ASP A 66 -19.15 -46.39 11.23
CA ASP A 66 -19.88 -47.02 10.14
C ASP A 66 -20.60 -45.85 9.43
N ASP A 67 -21.04 -46.08 8.19
CA ASP A 67 -21.64 -45.13 7.23
C ASP A 67 -22.80 -44.25 7.76
N HIS A 68 -22.93 -43.01 7.22
CA HIS A 68 -24.17 -42.52 6.59
C HIS A 68 -24.04 -41.14 5.88
N HIS A 69 -24.77 -41.03 4.77
CA HIS A 69 -24.99 -39.92 3.84
C HIS A 69 -25.39 -38.55 4.45
N ASP A 70 -24.83 -37.44 3.91
CA ASP A 70 -25.52 -36.19 3.48
C ASP A 70 -24.46 -35.32 2.76
N GLY A 71 -24.55 -34.90 1.50
CA GLY A 71 -25.54 -33.98 0.96
C GLY A 71 -25.03 -32.53 0.97
N ASN A 72 -24.37 -32.12 -0.13
CA ASN A 72 -24.24 -30.71 -0.56
C ASN A 72 -23.37 -29.73 0.27
N GLN A 73 -22.11 -30.06 0.55
CA GLN A 73 -21.07 -29.03 0.76
C GLN A 73 -20.51 -28.62 -0.61
N ARG A 74 -21.10 -27.57 -1.21
CA ARG A 74 -20.47 -26.85 -2.32
C ARG A 74 -19.09 -26.38 -1.87
N ARG A 75 -18.11 -26.50 -2.77
CA ARG A 75 -16.67 -26.29 -2.55
C ARG A 75 -16.33 -24.84 -2.18
N ILE A 76 -16.57 -24.45 -0.94
CA ILE A 76 -16.16 -23.14 -0.40
C ILE A 76 -14.64 -22.92 -0.57
N TYR A 77 -13.84 -23.99 -0.45
CA TYR A 77 -12.39 -23.94 -0.62
C TYR A 77 -11.96 -23.66 -2.06
N GLY A 78 -12.70 -24.10 -3.08
CA GLY A 78 -12.34 -23.88 -4.48
C GLY A 78 -12.53 -22.41 -4.90
N ASP A 79 -13.68 -21.83 -4.56
CA ASP A 79 -14.03 -20.47 -4.96
C ASP A 79 -13.15 -19.41 -4.26
N ILE A 80 -12.76 -19.65 -3.00
CA ILE A 80 -11.88 -18.75 -2.22
C ILE A 80 -10.45 -18.77 -2.79
N GLU A 81 -9.88 -19.95 -3.02
CA GLU A 81 -8.52 -20.07 -3.59
C GLU A 81 -8.46 -19.48 -5.01
N GLU A 82 -9.48 -19.71 -5.85
CA GLU A 82 -9.54 -19.14 -7.20
C GLU A 82 -9.61 -17.61 -7.20
N THR A 83 -10.41 -17.03 -6.31
CA THR A 83 -10.57 -15.57 -6.18
C THR A 83 -9.30 -14.90 -5.61
N GLU A 84 -8.63 -15.54 -4.64
CA GLU A 84 -7.37 -15.07 -4.06
C GLU A 84 -6.24 -15.07 -5.11
N VAL A 85 -6.14 -16.15 -5.90
CA VAL A 85 -5.15 -16.30 -6.96
C VAL A 85 -5.34 -15.27 -8.08
N GLU A 86 -6.58 -14.98 -8.49
CA GLU A 86 -6.87 -13.96 -9.52
C GLU A 86 -6.51 -12.55 -9.03
N ALA A 87 -6.99 -12.16 -7.84
CA ALA A 87 -6.75 -10.83 -7.29
C ALA A 87 -5.26 -10.57 -6.99
N GLU A 88 -4.53 -11.58 -6.51
CA GLU A 88 -3.08 -11.50 -6.34
C GLU A 88 -2.37 -11.36 -7.70
N THR A 89 -2.81 -12.12 -8.70
CA THR A 89 -2.23 -12.08 -10.05
C THR A 89 -2.42 -10.72 -10.70
N ASP A 90 -3.61 -10.13 -10.59
CA ASP A 90 -3.92 -8.81 -11.15
C ASP A 90 -3.16 -7.70 -10.43
N PHE A 91 -3.00 -7.82 -9.11
CA PHE A 91 -2.14 -6.93 -8.34
C PHE A 91 -0.69 -6.98 -8.81
N ARG A 92 -0.15 -8.17 -9.05
CA ARG A 92 1.23 -8.36 -9.55
C ARG A 92 1.42 -7.77 -10.96
N LYS A 93 0.37 -7.69 -11.77
CA LYS A 93 0.38 -7.06 -13.10
C LYS A 93 0.13 -5.55 -13.05
N PHE A 94 -0.23 -5.00 -11.90
CA PHE A 94 -0.57 -3.59 -11.78
C PHE A 94 0.66 -2.71 -12.00
N LYS A 95 0.64 -1.89 -13.05
CA LYS A 95 1.80 -1.08 -13.44
C LYS A 95 2.06 0.05 -12.44
N ASN A 96 3.32 0.26 -12.11
CA ASN A 96 3.78 1.41 -11.32
C ASN A 96 3.57 2.74 -12.05
N PHE A 97 3.71 2.81 -13.36
CA PHE A 97 3.37 4.01 -14.13
C PHE A 97 2.49 3.65 -15.31
N ASP A 98 1.39 4.38 -15.46
CA ASP A 98 0.52 4.25 -16.63
C ASP A 98 -0.04 5.61 -17.07
N ILE A 99 -0.29 5.75 -18.38
CA ILE A 99 -0.87 6.94 -19.00
C ILE A 99 -2.25 6.56 -19.54
N LEU A 100 -3.29 7.02 -18.84
CA LEU A 100 -4.68 6.76 -19.18
C LEU A 100 -5.25 7.88 -20.05
N GLU A 101 -6.42 7.63 -20.65
CA GLU A 101 -7.06 8.61 -21.53
C GLU A 101 -7.56 9.84 -20.76
N SER A 102 -8.25 9.61 -19.64
CA SER A 102 -8.85 10.68 -18.83
C SER A 102 -8.69 10.47 -17.32
N PRO A 103 -8.62 11.57 -16.55
CA PRO A 103 -8.68 11.51 -15.10
C PRO A 103 -10.02 10.93 -14.63
N PRO A 104 -10.03 10.25 -13.47
CA PRO A 104 -11.26 9.70 -12.93
C PRO A 104 -12.15 10.81 -12.34
N ALA A 105 -13.45 10.52 -12.21
CA ALA A 105 -14.46 11.48 -11.76
C ALA A 105 -14.23 11.97 -10.31
N ASP A 106 -13.55 11.19 -9.48
CA ASP A 106 -13.20 11.49 -8.09
C ASP A 106 -11.86 12.27 -7.98
N HIS A 107 -11.24 12.65 -9.10
CA HIS A 107 -10.02 13.45 -9.06
C HIS A 107 -10.32 14.88 -8.59
N ARG A 108 -9.71 15.31 -7.48
CA ARG A 108 -10.02 16.57 -6.78
C ARG A 108 -10.01 17.78 -7.70
N PHE A 109 -9.05 17.81 -8.62
CA PHE A 109 -8.82 18.94 -9.51
C PHE A 109 -9.55 18.84 -10.86
N LEU A 110 -10.42 17.84 -11.05
CA LEU A 110 -11.11 17.59 -12.31
C LEU A 110 -11.93 18.81 -12.76
N ALA A 111 -12.78 19.33 -11.87
CA ALA A 111 -13.69 20.44 -12.13
C ALA A 111 -12.98 21.78 -12.43
N LEU A 112 -11.67 21.88 -12.19
CA LEU A 112 -10.88 23.06 -12.53
C LEU A 112 -10.58 23.09 -14.04
N ASN A 113 -11.60 23.36 -14.85
CA ASN A 113 -11.56 23.32 -16.32
C ASN A 113 -10.81 24.50 -16.97
N LYS A 114 -9.85 25.13 -16.28
CA LYS A 114 -8.97 26.14 -16.89
C LYS A 114 -7.93 25.53 -17.85
N PHE A 115 -7.91 24.21 -18.03
CA PHE A 115 -6.92 23.48 -18.82
C PHE A 115 -6.80 23.95 -20.28
N ALA A 116 -7.91 24.25 -20.96
CA ALA A 116 -7.87 24.80 -22.31
C ALA A 116 -7.08 26.13 -22.37
N LYS A 117 -7.14 26.96 -21.31
CA LYS A 117 -6.34 28.20 -21.18
C LYS A 117 -4.88 27.93 -20.76
N LEU A 118 -4.59 26.79 -20.13
CA LEU A 118 -3.23 26.38 -19.74
C LEU A 118 -2.42 25.89 -20.96
N CYS A 119 -3.06 25.16 -21.88
CA CYS A 119 -2.43 24.62 -23.09
C CYS A 119 -2.60 25.49 -24.34
N GLY A 120 -3.56 26.42 -24.37
CA GLY A 120 -3.86 27.27 -25.53
C GLY A 120 -2.98 28.51 -25.72
N GLY A 121 -1.88 28.64 -24.97
CA GLY A 121 -0.87 29.68 -25.25
C GLY A 121 0.04 29.26 -26.41
N PRO A 122 0.65 30.20 -27.16
CA PRO A 122 1.35 29.94 -28.42
C PRO A 122 2.47 28.88 -28.38
N ASN A 123 2.95 28.47 -27.20
CA ASN A 123 4.14 27.63 -27.06
C ASN A 123 3.90 26.21 -26.52
N GLY A 124 2.68 25.80 -26.13
CA GLY A 124 2.41 24.42 -25.66
C GLY A 124 3.37 23.91 -24.57
N SER A 125 4.03 24.82 -23.84
CA SER A 125 5.28 24.55 -23.14
C SER A 125 5.08 23.59 -21.97
N LEU A 126 3.96 23.72 -21.25
CA LEU A 126 3.58 22.83 -20.17
C LEU A 126 3.39 21.39 -20.66
N LYS A 127 2.62 21.20 -21.73
CA LYS A 127 2.36 19.86 -22.28
C LYS A 127 3.65 19.18 -22.69
N LYS A 128 4.54 19.91 -23.38
CA LYS A 128 5.86 19.41 -23.76
C LYS A 128 6.70 19.05 -22.53
N LYS A 129 6.76 19.93 -21.53
CA LYS A 129 7.53 19.73 -20.31
C LYS A 129 7.04 18.52 -19.50
N ILE A 130 5.74 18.39 -19.29
CA ILE A 130 5.17 17.25 -18.56
C ILE A 130 5.35 15.95 -19.35
N SER A 131 5.19 15.99 -20.68
CA SER A 131 5.43 14.79 -21.51
C SER A 131 6.88 14.30 -21.39
N GLN A 132 7.86 15.20 -21.32
CA GLN A 132 9.26 14.84 -21.06
C GLN A 132 9.43 14.21 -19.68
N GLU A 133 8.75 14.74 -18.67
CA GLU A 133 8.82 14.20 -17.31
C GLU A 133 8.13 12.85 -17.16
N TRP A 134 7.09 12.55 -17.94
CA TRP A 134 6.53 11.20 -18.02
C TRP A 134 7.52 10.17 -18.54
N GLU A 135 8.40 10.52 -19.48
CA GLU A 135 9.47 9.61 -19.93
C GLU A 135 10.48 9.33 -18.82
N ILE A 136 10.76 10.32 -17.95
CA ILE A 136 11.59 10.14 -16.77
C ILE A 136 10.90 9.18 -15.79
N LEU A 137 9.60 9.37 -15.53
CA LEU A 137 8.84 8.45 -14.67
C LEU A 137 8.83 7.03 -15.22
N LYS A 138 8.67 6.83 -16.53
CA LYS A 138 8.78 5.48 -17.14
C LYS A 138 10.12 4.83 -16.88
N ALA A 139 11.20 5.61 -16.86
CA ALA A 139 12.57 5.11 -16.76
C ALA A 139 13.07 4.96 -15.32
N GLU A 140 12.59 5.78 -14.39
CA GLU A 140 13.22 5.99 -13.07
C GLU A 140 12.29 5.74 -11.88
N LEU A 141 10.99 5.47 -12.09
CA LEU A 141 10.05 5.24 -10.99
C LEU A 141 10.35 3.91 -10.27
N PRO A 142 10.61 3.92 -8.94
CA PRO A 142 10.83 2.71 -8.17
C PRO A 142 9.60 1.81 -8.16
N SER A 143 9.78 0.53 -8.51
CA SER A 143 8.69 -0.43 -8.73
C SER A 143 7.99 -0.94 -7.45
N SER A 144 8.44 -0.54 -6.26
CA SER A 144 7.84 -1.00 -4.98
C SER A 144 7.10 0.08 -4.20
N ILE A 145 7.47 1.35 -4.35
CA ILE A 145 6.97 2.44 -3.49
C ILE A 145 5.89 3.25 -4.17
N PHE A 146 6.09 3.63 -5.43
CA PHE A 146 5.22 4.59 -6.10
C PHE A 146 4.40 3.92 -7.19
N TYR A 147 3.12 4.28 -7.24
CA TYR A 147 2.25 3.98 -8.36
C TYR A 147 1.55 5.26 -8.82
N VAL A 148 1.64 5.54 -10.11
CA VAL A 148 1.34 6.83 -10.70
C VAL A 148 0.44 6.63 -11.93
N ARG A 149 -0.61 7.45 -12.01
CA ARG A 149 -1.52 7.53 -13.16
C ARG A 149 -1.49 8.94 -13.70
N ALA A 150 -1.15 9.07 -14.99
CA ALA A 150 -1.17 10.31 -15.73
C ALA A 150 -2.27 10.28 -16.81
N TYR A 151 -2.67 11.43 -17.35
CA TYR A 151 -3.85 11.52 -18.21
C TYR A 151 -3.63 12.32 -19.50
N LYS A 152 -3.93 11.72 -20.66
CA LYS A 152 -3.73 12.36 -21.98
C LYS A 152 -4.61 13.60 -22.19
N SER A 153 -5.90 13.50 -21.86
CA SER A 153 -6.86 14.60 -21.98
C SER A 153 -6.62 15.74 -20.99
N ARG A 154 -5.90 15.48 -19.89
CA ARG A 154 -5.57 16.43 -18.82
C ARG A 154 -4.14 16.23 -18.35
N VAL A 155 -3.18 16.64 -19.18
CA VAL A 155 -1.75 16.49 -18.88
C VAL A 155 -1.32 17.27 -17.63
N ASP A 156 -2.12 18.24 -17.19
CA ASP A 156 -1.91 18.96 -15.93
C ASP A 156 -2.26 18.15 -14.68
N LEU A 157 -2.82 16.94 -14.82
CA LEU A 157 -3.28 16.12 -13.71
C LEU A 157 -2.49 14.80 -13.60
N MET A 158 -2.31 14.34 -12.37
CA MET A 158 -1.70 13.05 -12.05
C MET A 158 -2.24 12.57 -10.70
N ARG A 159 -2.43 11.25 -10.55
CA ARG A 159 -2.70 10.62 -9.25
C ARG A 159 -1.51 9.76 -8.86
N VAL A 160 -1.10 9.87 -7.60
CA VAL A 160 0.05 9.15 -7.04
C VAL A 160 -0.42 8.41 -5.80
N VAL A 161 -0.09 7.13 -5.68
CA VAL A 161 -0.07 6.44 -4.39
C VAL A 161 1.37 6.13 -4.03
N VAL A 162 1.70 6.38 -2.77
CA VAL A 162 2.98 6.00 -2.16
C VAL A 162 2.71 4.97 -1.07
N ILE A 163 3.47 3.88 -1.14
CA ILE A 163 3.51 2.88 -0.09
C ILE A 163 4.56 3.32 0.93
N ASP A 164 4.16 3.51 2.18
CA ASP A 164 5.11 3.67 3.27
C ASP A 164 5.67 2.28 3.63
N GLU A 165 6.87 1.95 3.15
CA GLU A 165 7.49 0.64 3.38
C GLU A 165 7.78 0.38 4.88
N LYS A 166 7.96 1.43 5.70
CA LYS A 166 8.09 1.29 7.16
C LYS A 166 6.75 0.86 7.78
N ALA A 167 5.63 1.32 7.21
CA ALA A 167 4.31 0.81 7.56
C ALA A 167 4.06 -0.61 7.05
N ALA A 168 4.46 -0.93 5.83
CA ALA A 168 4.26 -2.26 5.24
C ALA A 168 5.01 -3.39 5.97
N THR A 169 6.08 -3.06 6.73
CA THR A 169 6.93 -4.06 7.39
C THR A 169 6.84 -4.05 8.92
N ASN A 170 6.46 -2.93 9.56
CA ASN A 170 6.61 -2.82 11.01
C ASN A 170 5.68 -1.83 11.74
N SER A 171 4.63 -1.27 11.11
CA SER A 171 3.71 -0.37 11.83
C SER A 171 2.23 -0.50 11.45
N TYR A 172 1.35 -0.21 12.41
CA TYR A 172 -0.12 -0.40 12.42
C TYR A 172 -0.91 0.42 11.37
N HIS A 173 -0.25 0.92 10.34
CA HIS A 173 -0.82 1.77 9.31
C HIS A 173 -1.24 0.98 8.09
N HIS A 174 -2.31 1.42 7.44
CA HIS A 174 -2.69 0.93 6.11
C HIS A 174 -1.55 1.11 5.09
N GLY A 175 -0.67 2.10 5.31
CA GLY A 175 0.58 2.28 4.54
C GLY A 175 0.38 2.76 3.11
N LEU A 176 -0.84 3.12 2.72
CA LEU A 176 -1.20 3.60 1.38
C LEU A 176 -1.63 5.07 1.42
N PHE A 177 -0.83 5.97 0.85
CA PHE A 177 -1.15 7.39 0.83
C PHE A 177 -1.41 7.87 -0.59
N PHE A 178 -2.64 8.34 -0.86
CA PHE A 178 -3.06 8.76 -2.19
C PHE A 178 -3.08 10.28 -2.31
N PHE A 179 -2.50 10.77 -3.41
CA PHE A 179 -2.39 12.19 -3.73
C PHE A 179 -2.89 12.48 -5.14
N ASP A 180 -3.79 13.44 -5.26
CA ASP A 180 -4.07 14.09 -6.53
C ASP A 180 -3.11 15.27 -6.72
N VAL A 181 -2.58 15.39 -7.92
CA VAL A 181 -1.58 16.39 -8.30
C VAL A 181 -2.14 17.24 -9.43
N ARG A 182 -1.95 18.56 -9.34
CA ARG A 182 -2.23 19.49 -10.44
C ARG A 182 -1.07 20.42 -10.73
N PHE A 183 -0.51 20.30 -11.93
CA PHE A 183 0.58 21.14 -12.41
C PHE A 183 0.06 22.53 -12.86
N PRO A 184 0.68 23.64 -12.42
CA PRO A 184 0.34 24.98 -12.91
C PRO A 184 0.94 25.25 -14.30
N LYS A 185 0.50 26.33 -14.97
CA LYS A 185 1.05 26.74 -16.29
C LYS A 185 2.54 27.03 -16.23
N GLU A 186 2.97 27.58 -15.09
CA GLU A 186 4.31 28.05 -14.83
C GLU A 186 5.25 26.92 -14.38
N TYR A 187 4.78 25.68 -14.32
CA TYR A 187 5.62 24.54 -13.95
C TYR A 187 6.81 24.40 -14.93
N PRO A 188 8.05 24.15 -14.44
CA PRO A 188 8.43 23.81 -13.07
C PRO A 188 8.78 25.01 -12.17
N SER A 189 8.65 26.25 -12.65
CA SER A 189 9.01 27.44 -11.83
C SER A 189 8.08 27.63 -10.63
N LYS A 190 6.82 27.20 -10.73
CA LYS A 190 5.88 27.09 -9.60
C LYS A 190 5.58 25.63 -9.25
N PRO A 191 5.37 25.30 -7.96
CA PRO A 191 5.08 23.95 -7.52
C PRO A 191 3.70 23.47 -7.99
N PRO A 192 3.50 22.14 -8.16
CA PRO A 192 2.19 21.54 -8.28
C PRO A 192 1.32 21.79 -7.04
N LYS A 193 0.01 21.76 -7.22
CA LYS A 193 -0.94 21.64 -6.09
C LYS A 193 -1.15 20.17 -5.75
N LEU A 194 -1.18 19.85 -4.46
CA LEU A 194 -1.43 18.51 -3.95
C LEU A 194 -2.71 18.45 -3.13
N TYR A 195 -3.39 17.32 -3.22
CA TYR A 195 -4.54 16.96 -2.40
C TYR A 195 -4.36 15.53 -1.89
N TYR A 196 -4.37 15.34 -0.58
CA TYR A 196 -4.29 14.02 0.06
C TYR A 196 -5.71 13.47 0.29
N HIS A 197 -5.95 12.23 -0.16
CA HIS A 197 -7.18 11.50 0.14
C HIS A 197 -7.09 10.93 1.57
N CYS A 198 -7.50 11.73 2.55
CA CYS A 198 -7.30 11.42 3.95
C CYS A 198 -8.20 10.34 4.54
N ASN A 199 -9.24 9.90 3.82
CA ASN A 199 -10.13 8.79 4.25
C ASN A 199 -10.61 8.87 5.72
N GLY A 200 -10.80 10.08 6.25
CA GLY A 200 -11.22 10.31 7.64
C GLY A 200 -10.09 10.63 8.63
N GLU A 201 -8.83 10.58 8.20
CA GLU A 201 -7.68 10.99 9.01
C GLU A 201 -7.56 12.52 9.09
N SER A 202 -7.51 13.05 10.30
CA SER A 202 -7.23 14.47 10.56
C SER A 202 -5.74 14.66 10.84
N HIS A 203 -5.09 15.58 10.12
CA HIS A 203 -3.64 15.79 10.26
C HIS A 203 -3.27 17.28 10.19
N ARG A 204 -2.30 17.71 11.00
CA ARG A 204 -1.92 19.13 11.16
C ARG A 204 -1.35 19.79 9.91
N ILE A 205 -0.83 18.99 8.99
CA ILE A 205 -0.23 19.43 7.72
C ILE A 205 -1.31 19.71 6.65
N LEU A 206 -2.52 19.20 6.87
CA LEU A 206 -3.65 19.34 5.96
C LEU A 206 -4.46 20.59 6.30
N HIS A 207 -4.82 21.36 5.29
CA HIS A 207 -5.90 22.35 5.36
C HIS A 207 -7.26 21.65 5.33
N ARG A 208 -8.33 22.46 5.38
CA ARG A 208 -9.72 21.97 5.30
C ARG A 208 -9.89 21.02 4.10
N ALA A 209 -10.26 19.78 4.40
CA ALA A 209 -10.55 18.71 3.45
C ALA A 209 -9.34 18.14 2.68
N GLY A 210 -8.10 18.16 3.19
CA GLY A 210 -6.98 17.39 2.61
C GLY A 210 -6.09 18.15 1.62
N GLU A 211 -6.33 19.45 1.41
CA GLU A 211 -5.39 20.30 0.65
C GLU A 211 -4.10 20.52 1.44
N ILE A 212 -2.96 20.43 0.79
CA ILE A 212 -1.64 20.51 1.45
C ILE A 212 -1.16 21.96 1.49
N SER A 213 -0.59 22.40 2.62
CA SER A 213 -0.14 23.78 2.78
C SER A 213 0.93 24.17 1.74
N SER A 214 0.79 25.37 1.18
CA SER A 214 1.77 25.94 0.25
C SER A 214 3.15 26.10 0.86
N ASP A 215 3.23 26.22 2.19
CA ASP A 215 4.50 26.44 2.90
C ASP A 215 5.50 25.29 2.73
N LEU A 216 5.00 24.08 2.48
CA LEU A 216 5.81 22.90 2.20
C LEU A 216 6.56 22.99 0.86
N PHE A 217 6.16 23.94 0.00
CA PHE A 217 6.77 24.18 -1.28
C PHE A 217 7.55 25.50 -1.34
N ASN A 218 7.79 26.16 -0.20
CA ASN A 218 8.42 27.49 -0.16
C ASN A 218 9.80 27.53 -0.86
N ASN A 219 10.53 26.42 -0.85
CA ASN A 219 11.85 26.30 -1.48
C ASN A 219 11.83 25.63 -2.86
N TRP A 220 10.66 25.31 -3.41
CA TRP A 220 10.50 24.54 -4.66
C TRP A 220 11.31 25.13 -5.82
N GLY A 221 11.23 26.45 -6.02
CA GLY A 221 11.91 27.12 -7.13
C GLY A 221 13.44 27.07 -7.00
N GLN A 222 13.96 27.19 -5.78
CA GLN A 222 15.41 27.09 -5.53
C GLN A 222 15.89 25.65 -5.68
N GLN A 223 15.17 24.69 -5.07
CA GLN A 223 15.50 23.27 -5.12
C GLN A 223 15.56 22.75 -6.55
N ASN A 224 14.61 23.13 -7.42
CA ASN A 224 14.61 22.67 -8.81
C ASN A 224 15.64 23.37 -9.70
N ARG A 225 16.17 24.53 -9.29
CA ARG A 225 17.26 25.20 -10.02
C ARG A 225 18.64 24.65 -9.66
N SER A 226 18.81 24.23 -8.40
CA SER A 226 20.07 23.67 -7.90
C SER A 226 20.14 22.15 -8.01
N SER A 227 19.01 21.46 -8.14
CA SER A 227 18.96 19.99 -8.24
C SER A 227 19.41 19.51 -9.63
N GLN A 228 20.19 18.43 -9.63
CA GLN A 228 20.50 17.65 -10.83
C GLN A 228 19.34 16.73 -11.22
N GLU A 229 18.35 16.55 -10.35
CA GLU A 229 17.18 15.70 -10.59
C GLU A 229 16.07 16.48 -11.31
N SER A 230 15.23 15.75 -12.03
CA SER A 230 14.06 16.36 -12.65
C SER A 230 13.04 16.85 -11.62
N PRO A 231 12.27 17.91 -11.96
CA PRO A 231 11.25 18.42 -11.04
C PRO A 231 10.18 17.42 -10.62
N ILE A 232 9.83 16.44 -11.48
CA ILE A 232 8.86 15.40 -11.11
C ILE A 232 9.41 14.40 -10.08
N ILE A 233 10.71 14.10 -10.11
CA ILE A 233 11.34 13.26 -9.09
C ILE A 233 11.39 14.01 -7.76
N ASN A 234 11.76 15.30 -7.77
CA ASN A 234 11.73 16.11 -6.56
C ASN A 234 10.32 16.16 -5.95
N LEU A 235 9.26 16.20 -6.79
CA LEU A 235 7.88 16.07 -6.32
C LEU A 235 7.60 14.74 -5.63
N LEU A 236 8.05 13.61 -6.19
CA LEU A 236 7.85 12.30 -5.58
C LEU A 236 8.57 12.17 -4.24
N VAL A 237 9.80 12.68 -4.14
CA VAL A 237 10.54 12.74 -2.86
C VAL A 237 9.75 13.54 -1.82
N LEU A 238 9.20 14.70 -2.20
CA LEU A 238 8.33 15.48 -1.31
C LEU A 238 7.08 14.70 -0.89
N ILE A 239 6.41 14.01 -1.83
CA ILE A 239 5.23 13.19 -1.53
C ILE A 239 5.56 12.07 -0.52
N GLN A 240 6.71 11.42 -0.64
CA GLN A 240 7.13 10.40 0.31
C GLN A 240 7.46 10.97 1.69
N GLN A 241 8.13 12.13 1.74
CA GLN A 241 8.37 12.84 3.00
C GLN A 241 7.05 13.22 3.66
N LEU A 242 6.07 13.69 2.88
CA LEU A 242 4.72 13.97 3.37
C LEU A 242 4.04 12.70 3.88
N ALA A 243 4.04 11.60 3.14
CA ALA A 243 3.49 10.33 3.61
C ALA A 243 4.14 9.84 4.91
N SER A 244 5.46 9.98 5.03
CA SER A 244 6.20 9.64 6.24
C SER A 244 5.82 10.51 7.44
N ASN A 245 5.41 11.76 7.22
CA ASN A 245 4.93 12.66 8.27
C ASN A 245 3.44 12.45 8.57
N LEU A 246 2.64 12.08 7.57
CA LEU A 246 1.22 11.75 7.70
C LEU A 246 1.03 10.44 8.48
N SER A 247 1.95 9.49 8.28
CA SER A 247 2.17 8.36 9.18
C SER A 247 2.52 8.92 10.57
N PRO A 248 1.68 8.82 11.62
CA PRO A 248 2.00 9.28 12.96
C PRO A 248 3.31 8.67 13.42
N ASN A 249 4.31 9.54 13.35
CA ASN A 249 5.71 9.26 13.46
C ASN A 249 5.97 8.61 14.84
N CYS A 250 6.41 7.35 14.85
CA CYS A 250 6.92 6.72 16.07
C CYS A 250 8.18 7.42 16.61
N ASN A 251 8.76 8.38 15.88
CA ASN A 251 9.98 9.09 16.28
C ASN A 251 9.76 10.34 17.15
N ASN A 252 8.52 10.67 17.55
CA ASN A 252 8.32 11.64 18.64
C ASN A 252 8.34 10.93 20.00
N GLU A 253 9.48 10.34 20.35
CA GLU A 253 9.75 9.70 21.64
C GLU A 253 9.59 10.64 22.87
N ARG A 254 9.14 11.89 22.75
CA ARG A 254 9.08 12.83 23.89
C ARG A 254 7.89 13.80 23.95
N ARG A 255 6.84 13.60 23.16
CA ARG A 255 5.54 14.32 23.37
C ARG A 255 4.35 13.39 23.17
N MET A 256 4.38 12.23 23.81
CA MET A 256 3.18 11.42 24.04
C MET A 256 2.46 11.99 25.25
N ILE A 257 1.53 12.90 24.99
CA ILE A 257 0.44 13.18 25.92
C ILE A 257 -0.43 11.92 25.88
N ASN A 258 -0.45 11.15 26.96
CA ASN A 258 -1.42 10.11 27.35
C ASN A 258 -2.47 9.72 26.29
N PHE A 259 -2.08 8.99 25.25
CA PHE A 259 -3.02 8.17 24.49
C PHE A 259 -2.75 6.72 24.87
N ASP A 260 -3.80 5.97 25.21
CA ASP A 260 -3.69 4.53 25.38
C ASP A 260 -3.21 3.92 24.06
N ASN A 261 -2.29 2.94 24.13
CA ASN A 261 -1.74 2.27 22.96
C ASN A 261 -2.84 1.73 22.01
N LYS A 262 -4.01 1.42 22.58
CA LYS A 262 -5.25 1.04 21.88
C LYS A 262 -5.74 2.13 20.91
N ASP A 263 -5.90 3.37 21.37
CA ASP A 263 -6.48 4.45 20.57
C ASP A 263 -5.59 4.78 19.37
N VAL A 264 -4.28 4.77 19.61
CA VAL A 264 -3.29 4.91 18.55
C VAL A 264 -3.48 3.78 17.55
N MET A 265 -3.46 2.52 17.97
CA MET A 265 -3.60 1.38 17.05
C MET A 265 -4.90 1.48 16.22
N MET A 266 -6.05 1.62 16.88
CA MET A 266 -7.34 1.73 16.22
C MET A 266 -7.36 2.88 15.21
N GLN A 267 -6.80 4.04 15.57
CA GLN A 267 -6.65 5.16 14.64
C GLN A 267 -5.79 4.79 13.43
N LYS A 268 -4.62 4.16 13.64
CA LYS A 268 -3.69 3.78 12.56
C LYS A 268 -4.31 2.78 11.57
N SER A 269 -5.15 1.85 12.06
CA SER A 269 -5.85 0.86 11.24
C SER A 269 -7.21 1.33 10.72
N SER A 270 -7.77 2.41 11.27
CA SER A 270 -9.08 2.94 10.88
C SER A 270 -9.15 3.29 9.39
N GLY A 271 -8.05 3.76 8.80
CA GLY A 271 -7.98 4.10 7.38
C GLY A 271 -8.14 2.90 6.43
N ILE A 272 -7.99 1.65 6.90
CA ILE A 272 -8.18 0.44 6.07
C ILE A 272 -9.65 0.30 5.65
N LEU A 273 -10.59 0.51 6.58
CA LEU A 273 -12.02 0.33 6.33
C LEU A 273 -12.56 1.24 5.21
N PRO A 274 -12.38 2.57 5.24
CA PRO A 274 -12.81 3.45 4.16
C PRO A 274 -12.01 3.24 2.86
N MET A 275 -10.74 2.85 2.94
CA MET A 275 -9.94 2.54 1.74
C MET A 275 -10.47 1.31 1.00
N LEU A 276 -10.87 0.26 1.72
CA LEU A 276 -11.51 -0.93 1.15
C LEU A 276 -12.96 -0.65 0.69
N GLY A 277 -13.70 0.19 1.42
CA GLY A 277 -15.09 0.52 1.08
C GLY A 277 -15.24 1.46 -0.12
N SER A 278 -14.29 2.38 -0.32
CA SER A 278 -14.30 3.34 -1.42
C SER A 278 -12.87 3.60 -1.93
N PRO A 279 -12.23 2.59 -2.57
CA PRO A 279 -10.89 2.76 -3.13
C PRO A 279 -10.87 3.90 -4.16
N PRO A 280 -9.79 4.71 -4.22
CA PRO A 280 -9.64 5.73 -5.24
C PRO A 280 -9.77 5.12 -6.64
N LYS A 281 -10.54 5.77 -7.51
CA LYS A 281 -10.80 5.22 -8.85
C LYS A 281 -9.50 5.00 -9.62
N GLN A 282 -9.47 3.94 -10.43
CA GLN A 282 -8.32 3.41 -11.19
C GLN A 282 -7.25 2.72 -10.34
N PHE A 283 -7.49 2.56 -9.04
CA PHE A 283 -6.64 1.84 -8.09
C PHE A 283 -7.40 0.76 -7.33
N GLU A 284 -8.60 0.38 -7.77
CA GLU A 284 -9.44 -0.63 -7.11
C GLU A 284 -8.73 -1.98 -7.03
N VAL A 285 -8.17 -2.44 -8.16
CA VAL A 285 -7.36 -3.67 -8.24
C VAL A 285 -6.13 -3.57 -7.33
N PHE A 286 -5.48 -2.41 -7.30
CA PHE A 286 -4.30 -2.17 -6.50
C PHE A 286 -4.59 -2.25 -4.99
N VAL A 287 -5.63 -1.54 -4.53
CA VAL A 287 -6.06 -1.52 -3.14
C VAL A 287 -6.49 -2.92 -2.71
N LYS A 288 -7.30 -3.60 -3.52
CA LYS A 288 -7.76 -4.97 -3.25
C LYS A 288 -6.59 -5.92 -3.04
N GLY A 289 -5.68 -5.99 -4.01
CA GLY A 289 -4.52 -6.86 -3.92
C GLY A 289 -3.54 -6.50 -2.81
N TYR A 290 -3.33 -5.21 -2.56
CA TYR A 290 -2.44 -4.74 -1.49
C TYR A 290 -2.87 -5.25 -0.12
N PHE A 291 -4.17 -5.14 0.19
CA PHE A 291 -4.71 -5.58 1.48
C PHE A 291 -4.97 -7.09 1.53
N LEU A 292 -5.27 -7.74 0.41
CA LEU A 292 -5.41 -9.19 0.32
C LEU A 292 -4.13 -9.89 0.81
N ILE A 293 -2.98 -9.56 0.18
CA ILE A 293 -1.67 -10.16 0.49
C ILE A 293 -1.22 -9.83 1.93
N ARG A 294 -1.71 -8.72 2.50
CA ARG A 294 -1.30 -8.22 3.82
C ARG A 294 -2.28 -8.53 4.94
N ALA A 295 -3.46 -9.09 4.64
CA ALA A 295 -4.53 -9.31 5.61
C ALA A 295 -4.03 -10.05 6.85
N HIS A 296 -3.28 -11.14 6.65
CA HIS A 296 -2.70 -11.92 7.73
C HIS A 296 -1.82 -11.08 8.67
N TYR A 297 -0.88 -10.32 8.09
CA TYR A 297 0.05 -9.48 8.86
C TYR A 297 -0.67 -8.33 9.57
N ILE A 298 -1.65 -7.71 8.92
CA ILE A 298 -2.49 -6.65 9.50
C ILE A 298 -3.20 -7.20 10.76
N LEU A 299 -3.83 -8.37 10.66
CA LEU A 299 -4.56 -8.97 11.78
C LEU A 299 -3.62 -9.45 12.90
N LEU A 300 -2.45 -10.02 12.60
CA LEU A 300 -1.45 -10.36 13.61
C LEU A 300 -0.96 -9.12 14.36
N ASN A 301 -0.63 -8.06 13.63
CA ASN A 301 -0.17 -6.81 14.23
C ASN A 301 -1.26 -6.14 15.06
N TYR A 302 -2.53 -6.19 14.65
CA TYR A 302 -3.64 -5.74 15.49
C TYR A 302 -3.69 -6.51 16.81
N LYS A 303 -3.64 -7.85 16.73
CA LYS A 303 -3.73 -8.72 17.90
C LYS A 303 -2.61 -8.54 18.92
N ALA A 304 -1.39 -8.27 18.46
CA ALA A 304 -0.25 -8.13 19.35
C ALA A 304 -0.35 -6.92 20.30
N PHE A 305 -1.24 -5.96 20.01
CA PHE A 305 -1.36 -4.69 20.74
C PHE A 305 -2.78 -4.41 21.24
N MET A 306 -3.78 -5.15 20.76
CA MET A 306 -5.14 -5.06 21.29
C MET A 306 -5.21 -5.67 22.70
N ASN A 307 -6.04 -5.08 23.55
CA ASN A 307 -6.47 -5.74 24.78
C ASN A 307 -7.68 -6.63 24.45
N ALA A 308 -7.57 -7.93 24.72
CA ALA A 308 -8.64 -8.89 24.45
C ALA A 308 -9.86 -8.73 25.38
N ASP A 309 -9.70 -8.06 26.52
CA ASP A 309 -10.80 -7.77 27.45
C ASP A 309 -11.52 -6.45 27.13
N ASP A 310 -11.00 -5.70 26.15
CA ASP A 310 -11.55 -4.41 25.74
C ASP A 310 -12.56 -4.57 24.60
N GLU A 311 -13.81 -4.20 24.87
CA GLU A 311 -14.93 -4.42 23.95
C GLU A 311 -14.78 -3.64 22.64
N ASP A 312 -14.33 -2.38 22.68
CA ASP A 312 -14.16 -1.57 21.47
C ASP A 312 -13.05 -2.10 20.56
N SER A 313 -11.93 -2.55 21.16
CA SER A 313 -10.81 -3.15 20.43
C SER A 313 -11.24 -4.43 19.73
N ASN A 314 -12.01 -5.27 20.41
CA ASN A 314 -12.58 -6.49 19.83
C ASN A 314 -13.58 -6.18 18.72
N ARG A 315 -14.49 -5.23 18.96
CA ARG A 315 -15.49 -4.80 17.97
C ARG A 315 -14.81 -4.27 16.71
N PHE A 316 -13.78 -3.45 16.85
CA PHE A 316 -13.02 -2.94 15.71
C PHE A 316 -12.19 -4.03 15.02
N PHE A 317 -11.59 -4.96 15.76
CA PHE A 317 -10.91 -6.13 15.19
C PHE A 317 -11.85 -6.93 14.29
N PHE A 318 -13.07 -7.22 14.74
CA PHE A 318 -14.04 -7.94 13.92
C PHE A 318 -14.56 -7.12 12.73
N LYS A 319 -14.62 -5.79 12.83
CA LYS A 319 -14.86 -4.92 11.67
C LYS A 319 -13.74 -5.06 10.63
N LEU A 320 -12.47 -5.07 11.04
CA LEU A 320 -11.33 -5.30 10.14
C LEU A 320 -11.39 -6.67 9.48
N VAL A 321 -11.62 -7.73 10.26
CA VAL A 321 -11.75 -9.11 9.74
C VAL A 321 -12.79 -9.17 8.63
N ARG A 322 -14.00 -8.64 8.88
CA ARG A 322 -15.07 -8.63 7.87
C ARG A 322 -14.70 -7.85 6.63
N ALA A 323 -14.04 -6.71 6.77
CA ALA A 323 -13.61 -5.92 5.61
C ALA A 323 -12.56 -6.65 4.77
N LEU A 324 -11.62 -7.36 5.42
CA LEU A 324 -10.58 -8.15 4.75
C LEU A 324 -11.15 -9.42 4.11
N GLU A 325 -12.07 -10.12 4.78
CA GLU A 325 -12.80 -11.27 4.22
C GLU A 325 -13.65 -10.87 3.01
N ALA A 326 -14.37 -9.74 3.10
CA ALA A 326 -15.11 -9.18 1.96
C ALA A 326 -14.20 -8.78 0.79
N ASN A 327 -12.92 -8.48 1.08
CA ASN A 327 -11.88 -8.22 0.09
C ASN A 327 -11.25 -9.50 -0.50
N GLY A 328 -11.66 -10.68 -0.02
CA GLY A 328 -11.23 -11.99 -0.50
C GLY A 328 -10.18 -12.69 0.38
N ALA A 329 -9.79 -12.13 1.52
CA ALA A 329 -8.78 -12.74 2.39
C ALA A 329 -9.36 -13.82 3.31
N TYR A 330 -8.71 -14.96 3.40
CA TYR A 330 -9.05 -15.97 4.41
C TYR A 330 -8.53 -15.56 5.79
N CYS A 331 -9.45 -15.34 6.75
CA CYS A 331 -9.12 -14.82 8.08
C CYS A 331 -9.55 -15.72 9.26
N GLU A 332 -10.19 -16.87 9.03
CA GLU A 332 -10.78 -17.68 10.12
C GLU A 332 -9.74 -18.17 11.15
N HIS A 333 -8.48 -18.36 10.77
CA HIS A 333 -7.40 -18.73 11.70
C HIS A 333 -7.01 -17.62 12.68
N HIS A 334 -7.56 -16.40 12.50
CA HIS A 334 -7.34 -15.28 13.40
C HIS A 334 -8.43 -15.11 14.44
N TYR A 335 -9.43 -15.96 14.58
CA TYR A 335 -10.44 -15.74 15.64
C TYR A 335 -11.14 -17.02 16.09
N ASN A 336 -11.74 -16.95 17.29
CA ASN A 336 -12.68 -17.96 17.71
C ASN A 336 -14.06 -17.66 17.11
N LYS A 337 -14.64 -18.64 16.40
CA LYS A 337 -15.91 -18.49 15.68
C LYS A 337 -17.11 -18.18 16.61
N GLN A 338 -17.08 -18.66 17.85
CA GLN A 338 -18.14 -18.37 18.84
C GLN A 338 -18.10 -16.90 19.26
N GLN A 339 -16.91 -16.36 19.56
CA GLN A 339 -16.72 -14.95 19.90
C GLN A 339 -17.12 -14.02 18.75
N TYR A 340 -16.74 -14.37 17.52
CA TYR A 340 -17.13 -13.63 16.32
C TYR A 340 -18.66 -13.54 16.17
N ASN A 341 -19.34 -14.68 16.31
CA ASN A 341 -20.80 -14.74 16.18
C ASN A 341 -21.51 -13.95 17.28
N GLN A 342 -20.96 -13.95 18.51
CA GLN A 342 -21.50 -13.18 19.62
C GLN A 342 -21.46 -11.67 19.34
N VAL A 343 -20.30 -11.14 18.95
CA VAL A 343 -20.14 -9.71 18.61
C VAL A 343 -21.06 -9.30 17.45
N LEU A 344 -21.19 -10.17 16.43
CA LEU A 344 -22.08 -9.93 15.30
C LEU A 344 -23.56 -9.82 15.72
N MET A 345 -23.99 -10.64 16.68
CA MET A 345 -25.37 -10.62 17.18
C MET A 345 -25.64 -9.38 18.03
N GLU A 346 -24.67 -8.94 18.83
CA GLU A 346 -24.75 -7.71 19.63
C GLU A 346 -24.81 -6.45 18.74
N GLU A 347 -24.04 -6.40 17.65
CA GLU A 347 -24.09 -5.30 16.67
C GLU A 347 -25.41 -5.20 15.90
N ARG A 348 -26.16 -6.30 15.73
CA ARG A 348 -27.47 -6.29 15.05
C ARG A 348 -28.64 -5.89 15.94
N ARG A 349 -28.42 -5.86 17.26
CA ARG A 349 -29.44 -5.49 18.26
C ARG A 349 -29.45 -4.00 18.58
N ASN A 350 -28.35 -3.31 18.28
CA ASN A 350 -28.16 -1.86 18.42
C ASN A 350 -28.30 -1.19 17.06
#